data_AF-A0A972EIJ4-F1
#
_entry.id   AF-A0A972EIJ4-F1
#
_cell.length_a   1.000
_cell.length_b   1.000
_cell.length_c   1.000
_cell.angle_alpha   90.00
_cell.angle_beta   90.00
_cell.angle_gamma   90.00
#
_symmetry.space_group_name_H-M   'P 1'
#
loop_
_entity.id
_entity.type
_entity.pdbx_description
1 polymer ?
#
loop_
_entity_poly.entity_id
_entity_poly.type
_entity_poly.pdbx_seq_one_letter_code
_entity_poly.pdbx_strand_id
1 'polypeptide(L)' 'MANIANIILGYMKLLFSTEIVVLFISVGLFSLIRDVPLLRKKGLGRESDAIRILSYVYIFGSIILSVIIKNM' A
#
# COMPACT_ATOMS: atom_id res chain seq x y z
N MET A 1 17.97 -18.31 18.37
CA MET A 1 17.06 -18.06 17.23
C MET A 1 15.83 -17.23 17.60
N ALA A 2 15.21 -17.38 18.78
CA ALA A 2 14.05 -16.57 19.19
C ALA A 2 14.29 -15.04 19.19
N ASN A 3 15.53 -14.59 19.45
CA ASN A 3 15.85 -13.17 19.56
C ASN A 3 15.75 -12.42 18.22
N ILE A 4 16.16 -13.05 17.12
CA ILE A 4 16.16 -12.43 15.79
C ILE A 4 14.73 -12.29 15.25
N ALA A 5 13.90 -13.32 15.44
CA ALA A 5 12.50 -13.30 15.02
C ALA A 5 11.70 -12.19 15.74
N ASN A 6 11.92 -12.01 17.04
CA ASN A 6 11.28 -10.94 17.82
C ASN A 6 11.73 -9.54 17.38
N ILE A 7 13.02 -9.37 17.05
CA ILE A 7 13.53 -8.11 16.52
C ILE A 7 12.87 -7.78 15.17
N ILE A 8 12.78 -8.75 14.26
CA ILE A 8 12.12 -8.59 12.95
C ILE A 8 10.64 -8.23 13.13
N LEU A 9 9.94 -8.93 14.02
CA LEU A 9 8.54 -8.62 14.37
C LEU A 9 8.37 -7.21 14.92
N GLY A 10 9.31 -6.73 15.74
CA GLY A 10 9.34 -5.37 16.25
C GLY A 10 9.45 -4.33 15.12
N TYR A 11 10.37 -4.53 14.19
CA TYR A 11 10.51 -3.65 13.01
C TYR A 11 9.27 -3.70 12.11
N MET A 12 8.66 -4.88 11.92
CA MET A 12 7.42 -5.00 11.17
C MET A 12 6.27 -4.24 11.84
N LYS A 13 6.08 -4.37 13.15
CA LYS A 13 5.03 -3.61 13.87
C LYS A 13 5.24 -2.10 13.74
N LEU A 14 6.50 -1.63 13.70
CA LEU A 14 6.83 -0.22 13.50
C LEU A 14 6.59 0.25 12.05
N LEU A 15 6.93 -0.58 11.05
CA LEU A 15 6.70 -0.28 9.63
C LEU A 15 5.25 -0.39 9.19
N PHE A 16 4.41 -1.11 9.92
CA PHE A 16 2.98 -1.27 9.62
C PHE A 16 2.09 -0.59 10.66
N SER A 17 2.61 0.51 11.22
CA SER A 17 1.85 1.38 12.10
C SER A 17 0.64 1.98 11.37
N THR A 18 -0.36 2.44 12.12
CA THR A 18 -1.59 3.00 11.56
C THR A 18 -1.32 4.20 10.66
N GLU A 19 -0.32 5.02 10.99
CA GLU A 19 0.11 6.18 10.22
C GLU A 19 0.58 5.77 8.82
N ILE A 20 1.36 4.69 8.73
CA ILE A 20 1.87 4.20 7.45
C ILE A 20 0.73 3.66 6.61
N VAL A 21 -0.20 2.90 7.18
CA VAL A 21 -1.38 2.40 6.47
C VAL A 21 -2.22 3.55 5.89
N VAL A 22 -2.44 4.61 6.68
CA VAL A 22 -3.15 5.81 6.22
C VAL A 22 -2.41 6.47 5.05
N LEU A 23 -1.08 6.51 5.09
CA LEU A 23 -0.27 7.04 4.00
C LEU A 23 -0.41 6.19 2.72
N PHE A 24 -0.32 4.86 2.82
CA PHE A 24 -0.49 3.95 1.68
C PHE A 24 -1.89 4.08 1.05
N ILE A 25 -2.93 4.16 1.87
CA ILE A 25 -4.31 4.37 1.41
C ILE A 25 -4.42 5.73 0.69
N SER A 26 -3.86 6.79 1.29
CA SER A 26 -3.90 8.14 0.72
C SER A 26 -3.19 8.21 -0.64
N VAL A 27 -2.02 7.59 -0.76
CA VAL A 27 -1.28 7.48 -2.02
C VAL A 27 -2.07 6.70 -3.06
N GLY A 28 -2.62 5.54 -2.70
CA GLY A 28 -3.44 4.74 -3.62
C GLY A 28 -4.69 5.49 -4.11
N LEU A 29 -5.40 6.18 -3.21
CA LEU A 29 -6.55 7.00 -3.59
C LEU A 29 -6.15 8.17 -4.49
N PHE A 30 -5.07 8.86 -4.16
CA PHE A 30 -4.55 9.96 -4.97
C PHE A 30 -4.19 9.48 -6.39
N SER A 31 -3.52 8.34 -6.52
CA SER A 31 -3.19 7.80 -7.85
C SER A 31 -4.42 7.35 -8.64
N LEU A 32 -5.46 6.81 -8.00
CA LEU A 32 -6.74 6.51 -8.67
C LEU A 32 -7.46 7.77 -9.15
N ILE A 33 -7.48 8.82 -8.33
CA ILE A 33 -8.23 10.06 -8.61
C ILE A 33 -7.49 10.95 -9.60
N ARG A 34 -6.15 11.00 -9.52
CA ARG A 34 -5.33 11.93 -10.31
C ARG A 34 -4.58 11.24 -11.44
N ASP A 35 -3.78 10.23 -11.13
CA ASP A 35 -2.81 9.68 -12.08
C ASP A 35 -3.48 8.84 -13.16
N VAL A 36 -4.44 7.99 -12.78
CA VAL A 36 -5.22 7.16 -13.71
C VAL A 36 -5.93 8.01 -14.78
N PRO A 37 -6.76 9.02 -14.44
CA PRO A 37 -7.42 9.82 -15.46
C PRO A 37 -6.43 10.69 -16.25
N LEU A 38 -5.32 11.13 -15.65
CA LEU A 38 -4.29 11.90 -16.34
C LEU A 38 -3.57 11.06 -17.41
N LEU A 39 -3.26 9.80 -17.12
CA LEU A 39 -2.67 8.87 -18.08
C LEU A 39 -3.66 8.49 -19.19
N ARG A 40 -4.93 8.27 -18.85
CA ARG A 40 -5.98 8.03 -19.86
C ARG A 40 -6.14 9.21 -20.82
N LYS A 41 -6.13 10.45 -20.30
CA LYS A 41 -6.17 11.67 -21.13
C LYS A 41 -4.98 11.80 -22.08
N LYS A 42 -3.83 11.22 -21.73
CA LYS A 42 -2.61 11.20 -22.55
C LYS A 42 -2.56 10.02 -23.56
N GLY A 43 -3.60 9.19 -23.62
CA GLY A 43 -3.62 7.99 -24.48
C GLY A 43 -2.79 6.82 -23.94
N LEU A 44 -2.25 6.92 -22.72
CA LEU A 44 -1.44 5.90 -22.07
C LEU A 44 -2.33 4.91 -21.31
N GLY A 45 -3.15 4.17 -22.07
CA GLY A 45 -4.16 3.26 -21.51
C GLY A 45 -3.56 2.10 -20.70
N ARG A 46 -2.47 1.51 -21.18
CA ARG A 46 -1.79 0.38 -20.52
C ARG A 46 -1.18 0.80 -19.20
N GLU A 47 -0.54 1.96 -19.17
CA GLU A 47 0.08 2.55 -17.99
C GLU A 47 -0.98 2.98 -16.97
N SER A 48 -2.09 3.55 -17.45
CA SER A 48 -3.26 3.84 -16.61
C SER A 48 -3.75 2.59 -15.88
N ASP A 49 -3.91 1.48 -16.59
CA ASP A 49 -4.41 0.25 -16.00
C ASP A 49 -3.38 -0.36 -15.03
N ALA A 50 -2.08 -0.26 -15.32
CA ALA A 50 -1.02 -0.65 -14.38
C ALA A 50 -1.05 0.18 -13.09
N ILE A 51 -1.17 1.52 -13.18
CA ILE A 51 -1.28 2.38 -12.00
C ILE A 51 -2.55 2.09 -11.22
N ARG A 52 -3.67 1.80 -11.90
CA ARG A 52 -4.92 1.44 -11.23
C ARG A 52 -4.75 0.17 -10.39
N ILE A 53 -4.16 -0.88 -10.97
CA ILE A 53 -3.89 -2.12 -10.25
C ILE A 53 -2.96 -1.85 -9.07
N LEU A 54 -1.87 -1.11 -9.28
CA LEU A 54 -0.92 -0.76 -8.23
C LEU A 54 -1.60 0.01 -7.09
N SER A 55 -2.48 0.95 -7.41
CA SER A 55 -3.21 1.74 -6.43
C SER A 55 -4.13 0.87 -5.56
N TYR A 56 -4.81 -0.11 -6.16
CA TYR A 56 -5.59 -1.08 -5.40
C TYR A 56 -4.71 -1.96 -4.51
N VAL A 57 -3.53 -2.37 -4.99
CA VAL A 57 -2.56 -3.10 -4.17
C VAL A 57 -2.09 -2.26 -2.97
N TYR A 58 -1.87 -0.96 -3.16
CA TYR A 58 -1.52 -0.05 -2.06
C TYR A 58 -2.64 0.04 -1.00
N ILE A 59 -3.89 0.19 -1.44
CA ILE A 59 -5.04 0.30 -0.52
C ILE A 59 -5.30 -1.02 0.19
N PHE A 60 -5.60 -2.09 -0.57
CA PHE A 60 -6.00 -3.36 0.02
C PHE A 60 -4.82 -4.10 0.65
N GLY A 61 -3.64 -4.03 0.04
CA GLY A 61 -2.42 -4.66 0.56
C GLY A 61 -2.01 -4.08 1.91
N SER A 62 -2.05 -2.76 2.08
CA SER A 62 -1.72 -2.13 3.37
C SER A 62 -2.74 -2.49 4.47
N ILE A 63 -4.04 -2.54 4.13
CA ILE A 63 -5.09 -2.97 5.07
C ILE A 63 -4.89 -4.42 5.49
N ILE A 64 -4.72 -5.34 4.52
CA ILE A 64 -4.53 -6.77 4.80
C ILE A 64 -3.29 -6.99 5.65
N LEU A 65 -2.14 -6.38 5.30
CA LEU A 65 -0.92 -6.54 6.08
C LEU A 65 -1.04 -5.98 7.49
N SER A 66 -1.70 -4.83 7.65
CA SER A 66 -1.93 -4.24 8.98
C SER A 66 -2.77 -5.16 9.86
N VAL A 67 -3.82 -5.76 9.31
CA VAL A 67 -4.65 -6.73 10.04
C VAL A 67 -3.85 -7.96 10.43
N ILE A 68 -3.03 -8.52 9.53
CA ILE A 68 -2.20 -9.68 9.84
C ILE A 68 -1.23 -9.35 10.98
N ILE A 69 -0.48 -8.26 10.85
CA ILE A 69 0.55 -7.87 11.82
C ILE A 69 -0.03 -7.51 13.19
N LYS A 70 -1.23 -6.92 13.22
CA LYS A 70 -1.93 -6.60 14.46
C LYS A 70 -2.44 -7.86 15.19
N ASN A 71 -2.73 -8.94 14.47
CA ASN A 71 -3.19 -10.21 15.03
C ASN A 71 -2.06 -11.22 15.30
N MET A 72 -0.81 -10.89 14.97
CA MET A 72 0.41 -11.64 15.32
C MET A 72 1.06 -11.11 16.59
#